data_AF-A0A7W8K018-F1
#
_entry.id   AF-A0A7W8K018-F1
#
_cell.length_a   1.000
_cell.length_b   1.000
_cell.length_c   1.000
_cell.angle_alpha   90.00
_cell.angle_beta   90.00
_cell.angle_gamma   90.00
#
_symmetry.space_group_name_H-M   'P 1'
#
loop_
_entity.id
_entity.type
_entity.pdbx_description
1 polymer ?
#
loop_
_entity_poly.entity_id
_entity_poly.type
_entity_poly.pdbx_seq_one_letter_code
_entity_poly.pdbx_strand_id
1 'polypeptide(L)'
;MPDPLTSEPLNFPLNFSHTVKANAKSNAQLLREGDYDAIERRVYADSQRCSGCGTDEKAKTLIVIRDRLTQGTFEIGRKCMEDLYSVDIGQFDLHAKQVRSSRIQLAHKLGLTGSLSAEQQIAIVREAVVTYLPVPERLTRELDDANPWHLEPAESDRIRDLHQLACYHREWQEEPERARRRWTALRGHPAFEYKPNRAEVHRLCSRALDSGPRLPERDILLLNALLRGAAGFEHKWPRLVDPQDHPDQEQYQRALQEALQARVQLGQPVDVQVTQSDARRFDPQDHAGLSAKRLYAVLAVWDADAEQYASTVETTDAYWKKTRRPFSAVGPIDRRSIPAETYMKRNDKNEMEEVVVSKAWTFQFRRVAWALAESYTETYPLWRAFSRTSLERYL
;
A
#
# COMPACT_ATOMS: atom_id res chain seq x y z
N MET A 1 6.60 -39.64 -15.39
CA MET A 1 6.28 -38.57 -16.36
C MET A 1 7.06 -37.33 -15.97
N PRO A 2 7.47 -36.45 -16.90
CA PRO A 2 8.13 -35.20 -16.55
C PRO A 2 7.20 -34.31 -15.71
N ASP A 3 7.77 -33.52 -14.81
CA ASP A 3 6.99 -32.60 -13.98
C ASP A 3 6.48 -31.41 -14.79
N PRO A 4 5.24 -30.94 -14.54
CA PRO A 4 4.72 -29.76 -15.21
C PRO A 4 5.46 -28.50 -14.76
N LEU A 5 5.69 -27.57 -15.69
CA LEU A 5 6.21 -26.22 -15.42
C LEU A 5 5.25 -25.41 -14.53
N THR A 6 3.94 -25.56 -14.77
CA THR A 6 2.91 -24.96 -13.93
C THR A 6 1.73 -25.91 -13.82
N SER A 7 1.13 -25.99 -12.63
CA SER A 7 -0.17 -26.62 -12.39
C SER A 7 -1.08 -25.59 -11.74
N GLU A 8 -2.28 -25.41 -12.30
CA GLU A 8 -3.34 -24.59 -11.71
C GLU A 8 -4.58 -25.46 -11.52
N PRO A 9 -5.16 -25.48 -10.32
CA PRO A 9 -6.33 -26.31 -10.07
C PRO A 9 -7.59 -25.74 -10.76
N LEU A 10 -8.50 -26.63 -11.12
CA LEU A 10 -9.70 -26.33 -11.91
C LEU A 10 -11.02 -26.73 -11.25
N ASN A 11 -11.05 -27.77 -10.41
CA ASN A 11 -12.24 -28.39 -9.81
C ASN A 11 -13.59 -28.11 -10.54
N PHE A 12 -13.67 -28.50 -11.81
CA PHE A 12 -14.78 -28.18 -12.71
C PHE A 12 -15.53 -29.44 -13.11
N PRO A 13 -16.83 -29.58 -12.79
CA PRO A 13 -17.61 -30.75 -13.19
C PRO A 13 -17.80 -30.79 -14.70
N LEU A 14 -17.62 -31.96 -15.27
CA LEU A 14 -17.72 -32.23 -16.70
C LEU A 14 -18.67 -33.39 -16.93
N ASN A 15 -19.54 -33.21 -17.91
CA ASN A 15 -20.33 -34.29 -18.46
C ASN A 15 -19.97 -34.40 -19.93
N PHE A 16 -19.33 -35.50 -20.32
CA PHE A 16 -18.85 -35.67 -21.68
C PHE A 16 -19.91 -36.34 -22.54
N SER A 17 -20.15 -35.76 -23.71
CA SER A 17 -20.79 -36.43 -24.84
C SER A 17 -19.79 -36.55 -25.97
N HIS A 18 -19.73 -37.71 -26.64
CA HIS A 18 -18.82 -37.89 -27.76
C HIS A 18 -19.25 -37.08 -28.97
N THR A 19 -18.28 -36.46 -29.64
CA THR A 19 -18.56 -35.78 -30.93
C THR A 19 -18.57 -36.77 -32.09
N VAL A 20 -19.07 -36.33 -33.25
CA VAL A 20 -18.93 -37.08 -34.51
C VAL A 20 -17.46 -37.37 -34.85
N LYS A 21 -16.51 -36.51 -34.46
CA LYS A 21 -15.08 -36.73 -34.66
C LYS A 21 -14.52 -37.82 -33.74
N ALA A 22 -15.08 -38.01 -32.55
CA ALA A 22 -14.69 -39.10 -31.64
C ALA A 22 -15.00 -40.46 -32.28
N ASN A 23 -16.19 -40.61 -32.86
CA ASN A 23 -16.61 -41.83 -33.56
C ASN A 23 -15.72 -42.19 -34.76
N ALA A 24 -15.03 -41.21 -35.35
CA ALA A 24 -14.13 -41.41 -36.49
C ALA A 24 -12.69 -41.84 -36.09
N LYS A 25 -12.35 -41.84 -34.80
CA LYS A 25 -10.99 -42.19 -34.32
C LYS A 25 -10.97 -43.57 -33.65
N SER A 26 -10.81 -44.62 -34.47
CA SER A 26 -10.79 -46.02 -34.04
C SER A 26 -9.66 -46.41 -33.06
N ASN A 27 -8.60 -45.61 -32.95
CA ASN A 27 -7.42 -45.91 -32.12
C ASN A 27 -7.31 -45.03 -30.85
N ALA A 28 -8.29 -44.16 -30.60
CA ALA A 28 -8.29 -43.28 -29.44
C ALA A 28 -8.79 -44.03 -28.19
N GLN A 29 -8.12 -43.87 -27.05
CA GLN A 29 -8.65 -44.31 -25.76
C GLN A 29 -9.71 -43.30 -25.31
N LEU A 30 -10.88 -43.38 -25.96
CA LEU A 30 -12.01 -42.51 -25.65
C LEU A 30 -12.51 -42.83 -24.25
N LEU A 31 -12.67 -41.79 -23.43
CA LEU A 31 -13.38 -41.92 -22.17
C LEU A 31 -14.81 -42.35 -22.44
N ARG A 32 -15.47 -42.99 -21.47
CA ARG A 32 -16.89 -43.30 -21.60
C ARG A 32 -17.71 -42.03 -21.40
N GLU A 33 -18.93 -42.01 -21.91
CA GLU A 33 -19.90 -40.99 -21.51
C GLU A 33 -20.18 -41.15 -20.00
N GLY A 34 -20.11 -40.05 -19.26
CA GLY A 34 -20.20 -40.09 -17.80
C GLY A 34 -19.75 -38.79 -17.13
N ASP A 35 -19.74 -38.82 -15.80
CA ASP A 35 -19.39 -37.69 -14.96
C ASP A 35 -17.89 -37.67 -14.61
N TYR A 36 -17.24 -36.57 -14.96
CA TYR A 36 -15.82 -36.32 -14.73
C TYR A 36 -15.63 -35.00 -14.01
N ASP A 37 -14.48 -34.82 -13.38
CA ASP A 37 -14.03 -33.51 -12.88
C ASP A 37 -12.75 -33.12 -13.61
N ALA A 38 -12.66 -31.93 -14.19
CA ALA A 38 -11.37 -31.32 -14.49
C ALA A 38 -10.76 -30.83 -13.17
N ILE A 39 -9.68 -31.47 -12.74
CA ILE A 39 -9.05 -31.20 -11.46
C ILE A 39 -7.89 -30.22 -11.58
N GLU A 40 -7.13 -30.26 -12.68
CA GLU A 40 -5.95 -29.42 -12.88
C GLU A 40 -5.73 -29.05 -14.34
N ARG A 41 -5.14 -27.88 -14.56
CA ARG A 41 -4.54 -27.44 -15.80
C ARG A 41 -3.02 -27.49 -15.65
N ARG A 42 -2.36 -28.34 -16.44
CA ARG A 42 -0.90 -28.50 -16.42
C ARG A 42 -0.27 -27.93 -17.67
N VAL A 43 0.89 -27.30 -17.51
CA VAL A 43 1.72 -26.80 -18.61
C VAL A 43 3.05 -27.52 -18.59
N TYR A 44 3.50 -28.06 -19.72
CA TYR A 44 4.75 -28.81 -19.83
C TYR A 44 5.73 -28.13 -20.78
N ALA A 45 7.02 -28.38 -20.57
CA ALA A 45 8.10 -27.88 -21.43
C ALA A 45 8.15 -28.62 -22.78
N ASP A 46 7.91 -29.93 -22.74
CA ASP A 46 8.03 -30.85 -23.86
C ASP A 46 6.69 -31.56 -24.17
N SER A 47 6.64 -32.24 -25.32
CA SER A 47 5.48 -33.03 -25.76
C SER A 47 5.06 -34.02 -24.67
N GLN A 48 3.75 -34.08 -24.40
CA GLN A 48 3.16 -35.06 -23.51
C GLN A 48 2.14 -35.92 -24.25
N ARG A 49 2.01 -37.16 -23.80
CA ARG A 49 1.03 -38.09 -24.36
C ARG A 49 -0.37 -37.69 -23.92
N CYS A 50 -1.23 -37.39 -24.90
CA CYS A 50 -2.63 -37.10 -24.64
C CYS A 50 -3.41 -38.40 -24.45
N SER A 51 -4.06 -38.58 -23.30
CA SER A 51 -4.90 -39.76 -23.03
C SER A 51 -6.11 -39.84 -23.96
N GLY A 52 -6.62 -38.71 -24.46
CA GLY A 52 -7.78 -38.69 -25.34
C GLY A 52 -7.52 -39.27 -26.73
N CYS A 53 -6.39 -38.95 -27.37
CA CYS A 53 -6.07 -39.43 -28.72
C CYS A 53 -4.92 -40.45 -28.77
N GLY A 54 -4.24 -40.69 -27.65
CA GLY A 54 -3.13 -41.63 -27.53
C GLY A 54 -1.81 -41.15 -28.13
N THR A 55 -1.78 -39.99 -28.82
CA THR A 55 -0.58 -39.43 -29.46
C THR A 55 0.14 -38.44 -28.57
N ASP A 56 1.45 -38.31 -28.76
CA ASP A 56 2.23 -37.24 -28.17
C ASP A 56 1.83 -35.91 -28.82
N GLU A 57 1.11 -35.09 -28.06
CA GLU A 57 0.75 -33.76 -28.52
C GLU A 57 1.89 -32.80 -28.17
N LYS A 58 2.27 -31.95 -29.14
CA LYS A 58 3.04 -30.72 -28.85
C LYS A 58 2.24 -29.70 -28.02
N ALA A 59 1.10 -30.10 -27.46
CA ALA A 59 0.25 -29.26 -26.65
C ALA A 59 1.00 -28.92 -25.36
N LYS A 60 1.45 -27.67 -25.26
CA LYS A 60 2.08 -27.11 -24.06
C LYS A 60 1.18 -27.16 -22.84
N THR A 61 -0.11 -27.49 -22.97
CA THR A 61 -1.09 -27.47 -21.88
C THR A 61 -2.07 -28.64 -21.97
N LEU A 62 -2.17 -29.43 -20.90
CA LEU A 62 -3.14 -30.51 -20.75
C LEU A 62 -4.08 -30.21 -19.59
N ILE A 63 -5.27 -30.80 -19.66
CA ILE A 63 -6.27 -30.79 -18.60
C ILE A 63 -6.28 -32.16 -17.98
N VAL A 64 -6.00 -32.21 -16.68
CA VAL A 64 -6.13 -33.42 -15.88
C VAL A 64 -7.59 -33.54 -15.49
N ILE A 65 -8.17 -34.65 -15.86
CA ILE A 65 -9.55 -34.99 -15.52
C ILE A 65 -9.56 -36.24 -14.66
N ARG A 66 -10.57 -36.36 -13.80
CA ARG A 66 -10.80 -37.50 -12.92
C ARG A 66 -12.18 -38.07 -13.18
N ASP A 67 -12.24 -39.37 -13.41
CA ASP A 67 -13.51 -40.12 -13.43
C ASP A 67 -14.05 -40.21 -12.01
N ARG A 68 -15.29 -39.77 -11.77
CA ARG A 68 -15.89 -39.80 -10.42
C ARG A 68 -16.14 -41.21 -9.91
N LEU A 69 -16.40 -42.17 -10.79
CA LEU A 69 -16.70 -43.55 -10.44
C LEU A 69 -15.43 -44.35 -10.18
N THR A 70 -14.47 -44.28 -11.10
CA THR A 70 -13.25 -45.10 -11.01
C THR A 70 -12.11 -44.40 -10.28
N GLN A 71 -12.22 -43.09 -10.03
CA GLN A 71 -11.16 -42.22 -9.51
C GLN A 71 -9.90 -42.19 -10.40
N GLY A 72 -9.98 -42.76 -11.62
CA GLY A 72 -8.89 -42.73 -12.59
C GLY A 72 -8.65 -41.33 -13.13
N THR A 73 -7.37 -40.93 -13.22
CA THR A 73 -6.97 -39.63 -13.77
C THR A 73 -6.44 -39.75 -15.19
N PHE A 74 -6.83 -38.83 -16.06
CA PHE A 74 -6.41 -38.79 -17.47
C PHE A 74 -5.93 -37.39 -17.83
N GLU A 75 -4.89 -37.29 -18.67
CA GLU A 75 -4.37 -36.01 -19.13
C GLU A 75 -4.76 -35.79 -20.59
N ILE A 76 -5.64 -34.83 -20.83
CA ILE A 76 -6.20 -34.61 -22.16
C ILE A 76 -5.76 -33.26 -22.70
N GLY A 77 -5.21 -33.30 -23.92
CA GLY A 77 -4.82 -32.10 -24.64
C GLY A 77 -6.04 -31.22 -24.94
N ARG A 78 -5.85 -29.90 -24.87
CA ARG A 78 -6.91 -28.90 -25.07
C ARG A 78 -7.74 -29.15 -26.33
N LYS A 79 -7.06 -29.42 -27.46
CA LYS A 79 -7.74 -29.65 -28.73
C LYS A 79 -8.56 -30.95 -28.72
N CYS A 80 -8.11 -31.98 -28.01
CA CYS A 80 -8.90 -33.20 -27.82
C CYS A 80 -10.12 -32.97 -26.92
N MET A 81 -10.04 -32.08 -25.92
CA MET A 81 -11.22 -31.70 -25.11
C MET A 81 -12.34 -31.11 -25.97
N GLU A 82 -11.97 -30.23 -26.91
CA GLU A 82 -12.93 -29.65 -27.87
C GLU A 82 -13.35 -30.66 -28.94
N ASP A 83 -12.38 -31.29 -29.62
CA ASP A 83 -12.65 -32.13 -30.79
C ASP A 83 -13.35 -33.44 -30.44
N LEU A 84 -13.04 -34.08 -29.30
CA LEU A 84 -13.57 -35.40 -28.95
C LEU A 84 -14.73 -35.33 -27.97
N TYR A 85 -14.78 -34.30 -27.13
CA TYR A 85 -15.71 -34.21 -26.00
C TYR A 85 -16.58 -32.95 -25.99
N SER A 86 -16.53 -32.12 -27.05
CA SER A 86 -17.34 -30.89 -27.18
C SER A 86 -17.19 -29.89 -26.02
N VAL A 87 -16.04 -29.87 -25.35
CA VAL A 87 -15.84 -28.98 -24.20
C VAL A 87 -15.24 -27.64 -24.62
N ASP A 88 -15.85 -26.55 -24.14
CA ASP A 88 -15.34 -25.19 -24.35
C ASP A 88 -14.07 -24.96 -23.52
N ILE A 89 -12.94 -24.91 -24.21
CA ILE A 89 -11.62 -24.70 -23.62
C ILE A 89 -11.51 -23.31 -22.96
N GLY A 90 -12.25 -22.31 -23.47
CA GLY A 90 -12.26 -20.96 -22.94
C GLY A 90 -12.71 -20.90 -21.48
N GLN A 91 -13.65 -21.77 -21.09
CA GLN A 91 -14.15 -21.84 -19.72
C GLN A 91 -13.08 -22.31 -18.73
N PHE A 92 -12.25 -23.28 -19.09
CA PHE A 92 -11.16 -23.75 -18.21
C PHE A 92 -10.07 -22.70 -18.03
N ASP A 93 -9.69 -22.00 -19.09
CA ASP A 93 -8.70 -20.93 -18.98
C ASP A 93 -9.21 -19.78 -18.12
N LEU A 94 -10.49 -19.44 -18.25
CA LEU A 94 -11.13 -18.44 -17.40
C LEU A 94 -11.17 -18.89 -15.94
N HIS A 95 -11.60 -20.13 -15.69
CA HIS A 95 -11.70 -20.69 -14.34
C HIS A 95 -10.33 -20.78 -13.66
N ALA A 96 -9.31 -21.32 -14.33
CA ALA A 96 -7.94 -21.38 -13.80
C ALA A 96 -7.41 -19.97 -13.45
N LYS A 97 -7.71 -18.96 -14.29
CA LYS A 97 -7.34 -17.56 -13.99
C LYS A 97 -8.10 -17.02 -12.77
N GLN A 98 -9.39 -17.30 -12.64
CA GLN A 98 -10.21 -16.89 -11.50
C GLN A 98 -9.70 -17.51 -10.20
N VAL A 99 -9.44 -18.83 -10.18
CA VAL A 99 -8.89 -19.55 -9.02
C VAL A 99 -7.52 -18.99 -8.64
N ARG A 100 -6.61 -18.83 -9.61
CA ARG A 100 -5.28 -18.24 -9.37
C ARG A 100 -5.39 -16.82 -8.81
N SER A 101 -6.26 -15.99 -9.38
CA SER A 101 -6.48 -14.61 -8.93
C SER A 101 -7.01 -14.61 -7.49
N SER A 102 -8.01 -15.43 -7.19
CA SER A 102 -8.59 -15.56 -5.85
C SER A 102 -7.56 -16.02 -4.82
N ARG A 103 -6.73 -17.02 -5.17
CA ARG A 103 -5.63 -17.50 -4.32
C ARG A 103 -4.63 -16.41 -3.97
N ILE A 104 -4.21 -15.62 -4.96
CA ILE A 104 -3.24 -14.52 -4.77
C ILE A 104 -3.87 -13.39 -3.94
N GLN A 105 -5.12 -13.03 -4.24
CA GLN A 105 -5.85 -12.00 -3.51
C GLN A 105 -6.07 -12.39 -2.04
N LEU A 106 -6.46 -13.64 -1.78
CA LEU A 106 -6.62 -14.14 -0.42
C LEU A 106 -5.28 -14.15 0.33
N ALA A 107 -4.21 -14.67 -0.27
CA ALA A 107 -2.89 -14.72 0.38
C ALA A 107 -2.41 -13.31 0.76
N HIS A 108 -2.56 -12.36 -0.15
CA HIS A 108 -2.25 -10.95 0.10
C HIS A 108 -3.12 -10.36 1.23
N LYS A 109 -4.44 -10.64 1.26
CA LYS A 109 -5.33 -10.20 2.35
C LYS A 109 -4.93 -10.79 3.70
N LEU A 110 -4.45 -12.03 3.71
CA LEU A 110 -4.05 -12.76 4.92
C LEU A 110 -2.62 -12.45 5.36
N GLY A 111 -1.81 -11.80 4.53
CA GLY A 111 -0.38 -11.61 4.80
C GLY A 111 0.45 -12.89 4.67
N LEU A 112 -0.12 -13.93 4.04
CA LEU A 112 0.56 -15.20 3.84
C LEU A 112 1.48 -15.13 2.62
N THR A 113 2.70 -15.66 2.77
CA THR A 113 3.68 -15.75 1.68
C THR A 113 3.76 -17.17 1.13
N GLY A 114 4.12 -17.30 -0.14
CA GLY A 114 4.34 -18.60 -0.79
C GLY A 114 3.18 -19.06 -1.68
N SER A 115 3.35 -20.23 -2.29
CA SER A 115 2.40 -20.83 -3.23
C SER A 115 1.36 -21.70 -2.52
N LEU A 116 0.66 -21.13 -1.54
CA LEU A 116 -0.38 -21.84 -0.78
C LEU A 116 -1.70 -21.84 -1.54
N SER A 117 -2.36 -23.00 -1.63
CA SER A 117 -3.72 -23.10 -2.18
C SER A 117 -4.74 -22.38 -1.29
N ALA A 118 -5.93 -22.06 -1.82
CA ALA A 118 -6.97 -21.40 -1.02
C ALA A 118 -7.44 -22.30 0.14
N GLU A 119 -7.47 -23.61 -0.07
CA GLU A 119 -7.76 -24.62 0.96
C GLU A 119 -6.73 -24.56 2.09
N GLN A 120 -5.44 -24.51 1.74
CA GLN A 120 -4.36 -24.43 2.73
C GLN A 120 -4.43 -23.12 3.51
N GLN A 121 -4.74 -22.00 2.83
CA GLN A 121 -4.93 -20.72 3.48
C GLN A 121 -6.12 -20.73 4.45
N ILE A 122 -7.27 -21.28 4.04
CA ILE A 122 -8.45 -21.43 4.92
C ILE A 122 -8.15 -22.37 6.09
N ALA A 123 -7.41 -23.47 5.86
CA ALA A 123 -7.01 -24.39 6.92
C ALA A 123 -6.13 -23.72 7.98
N ILE A 124 -5.17 -22.87 7.58
CA ILE A 124 -4.35 -22.07 8.50
C ILE A 124 -5.23 -21.14 9.33
N VAL A 125 -6.19 -20.44 8.70
CA VAL A 125 -7.12 -19.55 9.41
C VAL A 125 -7.99 -20.35 10.37
N ARG A 126 -8.47 -21.53 9.96
CA ARG A 126 -9.27 -22.43 10.80
C ARG A 126 -8.49 -22.90 12.03
N GLU A 127 -7.24 -23.28 11.87
CA GLU A 127 -6.37 -23.68 12.98
C GLU A 127 -6.19 -22.52 13.97
N ALA A 128 -5.93 -21.31 13.47
CA ALA A 128 -5.82 -20.11 14.30
C ALA A 128 -7.14 -19.81 15.04
N VAL A 129 -8.28 -19.99 14.35
CA VAL A 129 -9.62 -19.82 14.95
C VAL A 129 -9.84 -20.80 16.09
N VAL A 130 -9.58 -22.09 15.88
CA VAL A 130 -9.74 -23.12 16.90
C VAL A 130 -8.82 -22.88 18.10
N THR A 131 -7.60 -22.40 17.83
CA THR A 131 -6.56 -22.25 18.87
C THR A 131 -6.81 -21.04 19.77
N TYR A 132 -7.14 -19.88 19.18
CA TYR A 132 -7.07 -18.61 19.91
C TYR A 132 -8.43 -18.01 20.26
N LEU A 133 -9.51 -18.39 19.57
CA LEU A 133 -10.83 -17.81 19.83
C LEU A 133 -11.62 -18.55 20.93
N PRO A 134 -12.40 -17.82 21.74
CA PRO A 134 -13.15 -18.42 22.85
C PRO A 134 -14.38 -19.22 22.44
N VAL A 135 -14.96 -18.97 21.25
CA VAL A 135 -16.17 -19.66 20.75
C VAL A 135 -15.98 -20.05 19.27
N PRO A 136 -15.16 -21.08 18.99
CA PRO A 136 -14.75 -21.39 17.63
C PRO A 136 -15.84 -22.09 16.81
N GLU A 137 -16.77 -22.84 17.40
CA GLU A 137 -17.61 -23.81 16.68
C GLU A 137 -18.54 -23.17 15.64
N ARG A 138 -18.98 -21.94 15.87
CA ARG A 138 -19.76 -21.18 14.89
C ARG A 138 -18.87 -20.70 13.74
N LEU A 139 -17.67 -20.21 14.08
CA LEU A 139 -16.76 -19.58 13.13
C LEU A 139 -16.05 -20.62 12.25
N THR A 140 -15.78 -21.81 12.79
CA THR A 140 -15.22 -22.92 12.00
C THR A 140 -16.22 -23.42 10.97
N ARG A 141 -17.52 -23.45 11.28
CA ARG A 141 -18.56 -23.77 10.30
C ARG A 141 -18.59 -22.77 9.14
N GLU A 142 -18.47 -21.47 9.43
CA GLU A 142 -18.35 -20.44 8.38
C GLU A 142 -17.14 -20.68 7.45
N LEU A 143 -16.04 -21.24 7.97
CA LEU A 143 -14.85 -21.59 7.18
C LEU A 143 -15.01 -22.92 6.43
N ASP A 144 -15.69 -23.90 7.05
CA ASP A 144 -15.93 -25.23 6.46
C ASP A 144 -16.94 -25.13 5.28
N ASP A 145 -17.86 -24.17 5.32
CA ASP A 145 -18.84 -23.90 4.25
C ASP A 145 -18.27 -23.07 3.08
N ALA A 146 -17.11 -22.44 3.26
CA ALA A 146 -16.50 -21.58 2.24
C ALA A 146 -16.03 -22.42 1.04
N ASN A 147 -16.36 -21.98 -0.17
CA ASN A 147 -15.89 -22.65 -1.39
C ASN A 147 -14.50 -22.12 -1.81
N PRO A 148 -13.39 -22.85 -1.56
CA PRO A 148 -12.04 -22.36 -1.84
C PRO A 148 -11.79 -22.12 -3.35
N TRP A 149 -12.60 -22.72 -4.21
CA TRP A 149 -12.50 -22.62 -5.67
C TRP A 149 -13.24 -21.43 -6.25
N HIS A 150 -14.22 -20.90 -5.51
CA HIS A 150 -15.06 -19.77 -5.91
C HIS A 150 -15.40 -18.94 -4.67
N LEU A 151 -14.39 -18.18 -4.20
CA LEU A 151 -14.58 -17.27 -3.08
C LEU A 151 -15.13 -15.94 -3.59
N GLU A 152 -16.33 -15.61 -3.16
CA GLU A 152 -16.88 -14.28 -3.35
C GLU A 152 -16.05 -13.24 -2.57
N PRO A 153 -16.03 -11.96 -3.00
CA PRO A 153 -15.27 -10.91 -2.30
C PRO A 153 -15.62 -10.79 -0.81
N ALA A 154 -16.90 -10.99 -0.47
CA ALA A 154 -17.40 -10.94 0.91
C ALA A 154 -16.89 -12.11 1.77
N GLU A 155 -16.81 -13.32 1.20
CA GLU A 155 -16.26 -14.49 1.90
C GLU A 155 -14.76 -14.31 2.14
N SER A 156 -14.02 -13.82 1.14
CA SER A 156 -12.61 -13.49 1.28
C SER A 156 -12.35 -12.44 2.37
N ASP A 157 -13.22 -11.42 2.47
CA ASP A 157 -13.16 -10.41 3.52
C ASP A 157 -13.48 -10.99 4.89
N ARG A 158 -14.45 -11.91 4.98
CA ARG A 158 -14.80 -12.60 6.22
C ARG A 158 -13.67 -13.51 6.69
N ILE A 159 -13.06 -14.31 5.81
CA ILE A 159 -11.90 -15.16 6.14
C ILE A 159 -10.75 -14.30 6.67
N ARG A 160 -10.46 -13.17 6.03
CA ARG A 160 -9.48 -12.20 6.54
C ARG A 160 -9.84 -11.68 7.92
N ASP A 161 -11.09 -11.29 8.14
CA ASP A 161 -11.52 -10.73 9.41
C ASP A 161 -11.44 -11.78 10.54
N LEU A 162 -11.75 -13.05 10.26
CA LEU A 162 -11.53 -14.18 11.18
C LEU A 162 -10.05 -14.39 11.49
N HIS A 163 -9.19 -14.35 10.47
CA HIS A 163 -7.74 -14.44 10.66
C HIS A 163 -7.24 -13.33 11.59
N GLN A 164 -7.65 -12.07 11.36
CA GLN A 164 -7.22 -10.95 12.19
C GLN A 164 -7.81 -10.97 13.59
N LEU A 165 -9.01 -11.53 13.76
CA LEU A 165 -9.60 -11.77 15.07
C LEU A 165 -8.79 -12.82 15.84
N ALA A 166 -8.39 -13.92 15.19
CA ALA A 166 -7.50 -14.91 15.79
C ALA A 166 -6.14 -14.29 16.15
N CYS A 167 -5.54 -13.47 15.27
CA CYS A 167 -4.28 -12.78 15.55
C CYS A 167 -4.38 -11.79 16.71
N TYR A 168 -5.52 -11.11 16.87
CA TYR A 168 -5.79 -10.25 18.04
C TYR A 168 -5.72 -11.06 19.34
N HIS A 169 -6.45 -12.18 19.40
CA HIS A 169 -6.47 -13.02 20.59
C HIS A 169 -5.11 -13.68 20.85
N ARG A 170 -4.44 -14.19 19.81
CA ARG A 170 -3.07 -14.73 19.88
C ARG A 170 -2.13 -13.73 20.52
N GLU A 171 -2.08 -12.50 20.03
CA GLU A 171 -1.15 -11.49 20.54
C GLU A 171 -1.41 -11.15 22.00
N TRP A 172 -2.67 -11.08 22.43
CA TRP A 172 -2.99 -10.87 23.85
C TRP A 172 -2.66 -12.07 24.75
N GLN A 173 -2.68 -13.28 24.22
CA GLN A 173 -2.35 -14.51 24.96
C GLN A 173 -0.84 -14.74 25.04
N GLU A 174 -0.13 -14.56 23.93
CA GLU A 174 1.30 -14.92 23.79
C GLU A 174 2.24 -13.73 23.99
N GLU A 175 1.85 -12.53 23.55
CA GLU A 175 2.69 -11.33 23.56
C GLU A 175 1.93 -10.08 24.10
N PRO A 176 1.42 -10.10 25.34
CA PRO A 176 0.55 -9.03 25.87
C PRO A 176 1.22 -7.64 25.86
N GLU A 177 2.53 -7.57 26.06
CA GLU A 177 3.28 -6.30 25.96
C GLU A 177 3.32 -5.76 24.52
N ARG A 178 3.40 -6.64 23.53
CA ARG A 178 3.32 -6.24 22.11
C ARG A 178 1.92 -5.74 21.77
N ALA A 179 0.89 -6.42 22.25
CA ALA A 179 -0.50 -5.96 22.10
C ALA A 179 -0.68 -4.55 22.69
N ARG A 180 -0.23 -4.33 23.94
CA ARG A 180 -0.28 -3.00 24.58
C ARG A 180 0.43 -1.93 23.76
N ARG A 181 1.64 -2.20 23.27
CA ARG A 181 2.38 -1.27 22.41
C ARG A 181 1.62 -0.96 21.13
N ARG A 182 1.06 -1.97 20.45
CA ARG A 182 0.29 -1.77 19.21
C ARG A 182 -0.91 -0.86 19.45
N TRP A 183 -1.73 -1.14 20.46
CA TRP A 183 -2.93 -0.35 20.70
C TRP A 183 -2.61 1.05 21.23
N THR A 184 -1.50 1.21 21.96
CA THR A 184 -0.97 2.54 22.32
C THR A 184 -0.50 3.32 21.10
N ALA A 185 0.25 2.66 20.20
CA ALA A 185 0.71 3.25 18.94
C ALA A 185 -0.47 3.63 18.03
N LEU A 186 -1.52 2.81 17.95
CA LEU A 186 -2.71 3.13 17.16
C LEU A 186 -3.51 4.30 17.76
N ARG A 187 -3.61 4.37 19.09
CA ARG A 187 -4.31 5.44 19.82
C ARG A 187 -3.76 6.83 19.50
N GLY A 188 -2.43 6.97 19.40
CA GLY A 188 -1.73 8.23 19.09
C GLY A 188 -1.36 8.39 17.61
N HIS A 189 -1.91 7.56 16.72
CA HIS A 189 -1.42 7.48 15.34
C HIS A 189 -1.72 8.76 14.53
N PRO A 190 -0.74 9.34 13.80
CA PRO A 190 -0.90 10.61 13.08
C PRO A 190 -1.98 10.59 11.99
N ALA A 191 -2.28 9.41 11.41
CA ALA A 191 -3.41 9.24 10.49
C ALA A 191 -4.77 9.70 11.04
N PHE A 192 -4.95 9.66 12.37
CA PHE A 192 -6.22 9.99 13.03
C PHE A 192 -6.16 11.28 13.84
N GLU A 193 -4.97 11.83 14.11
CA GLU A 193 -4.77 13.03 14.95
C GLU A 193 -5.59 14.24 14.49
N TYR A 194 -5.74 14.39 13.17
CA TYR A 194 -6.45 15.50 12.52
C TYR A 194 -7.80 15.11 11.91
N LYS A 195 -8.37 13.96 12.30
CA LYS A 195 -9.61 13.44 11.73
C LYS A 195 -10.78 13.62 12.70
N PRO A 196 -12.02 13.82 12.20
CA PRO A 196 -13.21 13.92 13.05
C PRO A 196 -13.43 12.69 13.94
N ASN A 197 -13.00 11.51 13.50
CA ASN A 197 -13.14 10.26 14.24
C ASN A 197 -12.05 10.01 15.29
N ARG A 198 -11.14 10.97 15.55
CA ARG A 198 -10.06 10.84 16.55
C ARG A 198 -10.56 10.34 17.91
N ALA A 199 -11.63 10.95 18.42
CA ALA A 199 -12.19 10.59 19.73
C ALA A 199 -12.66 9.14 19.78
N GLU A 200 -13.24 8.65 18.68
CA GLU A 200 -13.70 7.27 18.56
C GLU A 200 -12.54 6.28 18.48
N VAL A 201 -11.50 6.60 17.71
CA VAL A 201 -10.26 5.80 17.67
C VAL A 201 -9.64 5.70 19.06
N HIS A 202 -9.55 6.84 19.75
CA HIS A 202 -8.99 6.90 21.10
C HIS A 202 -9.81 6.04 22.09
N ARG A 203 -11.14 6.14 22.02
CA ARG A 203 -12.07 5.36 22.85
C ARG A 203 -11.92 3.86 22.61
N LEU A 204 -11.92 3.41 21.34
CA LEU A 204 -11.77 2.01 20.99
C LEU A 204 -10.41 1.44 21.43
N CYS A 205 -9.32 2.17 21.20
CA CYS A 205 -7.99 1.72 21.61
C CYS A 205 -7.87 1.64 23.14
N SER A 206 -8.44 2.62 23.87
CA SER A 206 -8.46 2.58 25.34
C SER A 206 -9.22 1.36 25.85
N ARG A 207 -10.39 1.05 25.27
CA ARG A 207 -11.12 -0.17 25.61
C ARG A 207 -10.33 -1.45 25.31
N ALA A 208 -9.56 -1.48 24.22
CA ALA A 208 -8.70 -2.61 23.90
C ALA A 208 -7.60 -2.79 24.95
N LEU A 209 -6.99 -1.69 25.40
CA LEU A 209 -5.96 -1.70 26.45
C LEU A 209 -6.53 -2.15 27.81
N ASP A 210 -7.77 -1.75 28.12
CA ASP A 210 -8.43 -2.09 29.38
C ASP A 210 -8.99 -3.52 29.42
N SER A 211 -9.63 -3.95 28.32
CA SER A 211 -10.36 -5.22 28.25
C SER A 211 -9.54 -6.36 27.68
N GLY A 212 -8.48 -6.06 26.93
CA GLY A 212 -7.62 -7.02 26.24
C GLY A 212 -8.43 -8.10 25.52
N PRO A 213 -8.22 -9.39 25.81
CA PRO A 213 -8.89 -10.49 25.11
C PRO A 213 -10.40 -10.57 25.34
N ARG A 214 -10.98 -9.79 26.27
CA ARG A 214 -12.43 -9.76 26.54
C ARG A 214 -13.19 -8.74 25.70
N LEU A 215 -12.50 -8.02 24.81
CA LEU A 215 -13.13 -7.04 23.95
C LEU A 215 -14.16 -7.72 23.00
N PRO A 216 -15.35 -7.15 22.77
CA PRO A 216 -16.33 -7.74 21.86
C PRO A 216 -15.81 -7.86 20.42
N GLU A 217 -16.19 -8.93 19.72
CA GLU A 217 -15.81 -9.18 18.30
C GLU A 217 -15.98 -7.94 17.42
N ARG A 218 -17.15 -7.28 17.51
CA ARG A 218 -17.45 -6.07 16.73
C ARG A 218 -16.38 -4.98 16.90
N ASP A 219 -15.94 -4.74 18.13
CA ASP A 219 -14.96 -3.70 18.42
C ASP A 219 -13.56 -4.11 17.95
N ILE A 220 -13.22 -5.41 18.06
CA ILE A 220 -11.96 -5.95 17.53
C ILE A 220 -11.92 -5.78 15.99
N LEU A 221 -13.02 -6.08 15.30
CA LEU A 221 -13.11 -5.89 13.85
C LEU A 221 -12.96 -4.42 13.44
N LEU A 222 -13.56 -3.49 14.18
CA LEU A 222 -13.39 -2.06 13.96
C LEU A 222 -11.93 -1.62 14.21
N LEU A 223 -11.30 -2.09 15.29
CA LEU A 223 -9.90 -1.82 15.59
C LEU A 223 -8.96 -2.36 14.51
N ASN A 224 -9.19 -3.58 14.04
CA ASN A 224 -8.41 -4.19 12.97
C ASN A 224 -8.58 -3.42 11.65
N ALA A 225 -9.77 -2.88 11.36
CA ALA A 225 -9.97 -1.99 10.23
C ALA A 225 -9.19 -0.66 10.36
N LEU A 226 -9.18 -0.06 11.55
CA LEU A 226 -8.37 1.14 11.85
C LEU A 226 -6.87 0.84 11.73
N LEU A 227 -6.43 -0.31 12.21
CA LEU A 227 -5.04 -0.77 12.13
C LEU A 227 -4.59 -0.90 10.66
N ARG A 228 -5.42 -1.49 9.79
CA ARG A 228 -5.16 -1.54 8.34
C ARG A 228 -5.09 -0.14 7.72
N GLY A 229 -5.98 0.76 8.14
CA GLY A 229 -5.95 2.16 7.70
C GLY A 229 -4.67 2.90 8.10
N ALA A 230 -4.17 2.64 9.31
CA ALA A 230 -2.88 3.11 9.79
C ALA A 230 -1.70 2.52 8.99
N ALA A 231 -1.72 1.21 8.72
CA ALA A 231 -0.69 0.53 7.93
C ALA A 231 -0.55 1.02 6.48
N GLY A 232 -1.62 1.58 5.92
CA GLY A 232 -1.64 2.22 4.60
C GLY A 232 -1.43 3.73 4.64
N PHE A 233 -1.20 4.33 5.81
CA PHE A 233 -0.98 5.75 5.93
C PHE A 233 0.42 6.13 5.46
N GLU A 234 0.48 6.99 4.46
CA GLU A 234 1.71 7.68 4.07
C GLU A 234 1.53 9.17 4.28
N HIS A 235 2.53 9.81 4.89
CA HIS A 235 2.50 11.25 5.06
C HIS A 235 2.61 11.91 3.68
N LYS A 236 1.54 12.61 3.28
CA LYS A 236 1.40 13.10 1.89
C LYS A 236 2.28 14.31 1.55
N TRP A 237 2.86 14.95 2.55
CA TRP A 237 3.61 16.19 2.36
C TRP A 237 5.09 15.96 2.60
N PRO A 238 5.97 16.56 1.76
CA PRO A 238 7.40 16.59 2.01
C PRO A 238 7.70 17.17 3.38
N ARG A 239 8.57 16.48 4.13
CA ARG A 239 9.05 16.87 5.46
C ARG A 239 10.56 17.03 5.42
N LEU A 240 11.08 17.93 6.25
CA LEU A 240 12.52 18.16 6.37
C LEU A 240 13.19 17.12 7.29
N VAL A 241 12.48 16.69 8.33
CA VAL A 241 12.91 15.72 9.34
C VAL A 241 11.73 14.81 9.67
N ASP A 242 11.93 13.49 9.79
CA ASP A 242 10.87 12.56 10.19
C ASP A 242 10.86 12.39 11.72
N PRO A 243 9.77 12.73 12.43
CA PRO A 243 9.67 12.54 13.88
C PRO A 243 9.89 11.08 14.33
N GLN A 244 9.65 10.09 13.47
CA GLN A 244 9.88 8.67 13.78
C GLN A 244 11.36 8.35 14.05
N ASP A 245 12.30 9.13 13.52
CA ASP A 245 13.74 8.85 13.67
C ASP A 245 14.31 9.36 15.01
N HIS A 246 13.52 10.16 15.73
CA HIS A 246 13.94 10.83 16.96
C HIS A 246 13.26 10.23 18.20
N PRO A 247 13.98 10.14 19.33
CA PRO A 247 13.48 9.47 20.53
C PRO A 247 12.47 10.30 21.34
N ASP A 248 12.51 11.63 21.22
CA ASP A 248 11.63 12.54 21.95
C ASP A 248 11.37 13.82 21.13
N GLN A 249 10.42 14.62 21.63
CA GLN A 249 10.00 15.88 21.01
C GLN A 249 11.13 16.92 20.97
N GLU A 250 11.97 17.00 22.00
CA GLU A 250 13.03 18.01 22.09
C GLU A 250 14.11 17.73 21.03
N GLN A 251 14.53 16.48 20.89
CA GLN A 251 15.50 16.05 19.90
C GLN A 251 14.96 16.19 18.47
N TYR A 252 13.69 15.86 18.25
CA TYR A 252 13.04 16.12 16.96
C TYR A 252 13.06 17.61 16.62
N GLN A 253 12.68 18.49 17.56
CA GLN A 253 12.66 19.93 17.34
C GLN A 253 14.07 20.50 17.12
N ARG A 254 15.06 20.02 17.87
CA ARG A 254 16.47 20.40 17.68
C ARG A 254 16.98 19.99 16.29
N ALA A 255 16.74 18.74 15.88
CA ALA A 255 17.10 18.25 14.56
C ALA A 255 16.41 19.04 13.44
N LEU A 256 15.13 19.41 13.64
CA LEU A 256 14.40 20.27 12.73
C LEU A 256 15.07 21.64 12.61
N GLN A 257 15.41 22.28 13.74
CA GLN A 257 16.10 23.57 13.75
C GLN A 257 17.48 23.51 13.08
N GLU A 258 18.27 22.46 13.33
CA GLU A 258 19.57 22.26 12.70
C GLU A 258 19.45 22.07 11.19
N ALA A 259 18.47 21.27 10.75
CA ALA A 259 18.19 21.07 9.33
C ALA A 259 17.75 22.37 8.64
N LEU A 260 16.93 23.20 9.31
CA LEU A 260 16.57 24.54 8.84
C LEU A 260 17.81 25.43 8.70
N GLN A 261 18.67 25.44 9.71
CA GLN A 261 19.89 26.24 9.72
C GLN A 261 20.84 25.84 8.57
N ALA A 262 20.95 24.54 8.28
CA ALA A 262 21.74 24.03 7.16
C ALA A 262 21.19 24.51 5.80
N ARG A 263 19.87 24.59 5.66
CA ARG A 263 19.20 24.98 4.41
C ARG A 263 19.32 26.46 4.08
N VAL A 264 19.57 27.31 5.07
CA VAL A 264 19.74 28.75 4.86
C VAL A 264 21.20 29.15 4.62
N GLN A 265 22.14 28.21 4.64
CA GLN A 265 23.55 28.47 4.31
C GLN A 265 23.71 28.90 2.84
N LEU A 266 24.79 29.63 2.56
CA LEU A 266 25.12 30.08 1.21
C LEU A 266 25.32 28.89 0.26
N GLY A 267 24.92 29.07 -1.00
CA GLY A 267 25.02 28.02 -2.02
C GLY A 267 23.88 26.99 -2.00
N GLN A 268 23.00 27.01 -1.00
CA GLN A 268 21.81 26.16 -0.97
C GLN A 268 20.69 26.71 -1.87
N PRO A 269 19.91 25.82 -2.53
CA PRO A 269 18.80 26.22 -3.37
C PRO A 269 17.65 26.82 -2.55
N VAL A 270 16.95 27.78 -3.13
CA VAL A 270 15.69 28.34 -2.60
C VAL A 270 14.52 27.74 -3.36
N ASP A 271 13.40 27.48 -2.67
CA ASP A 271 12.18 26.91 -3.29
C ASP A 271 11.46 27.94 -4.16
N VAL A 272 11.54 29.22 -3.81
CA VAL A 272 11.02 30.32 -4.62
C VAL A 272 12.05 31.43 -4.71
N GLN A 273 12.31 31.89 -5.93
CA GLN A 273 13.10 33.07 -6.19
C GLN A 273 12.20 34.28 -6.29
N VAL A 274 12.51 35.31 -5.52
CA VAL A 274 11.75 36.56 -5.52
C VAL A 274 12.11 37.39 -6.75
N THR A 275 11.09 37.81 -7.50
CA THR A 275 11.22 38.87 -8.51
C THR A 275 11.02 40.24 -7.87
N GLN A 276 11.44 41.33 -8.54
CA GLN A 276 11.31 42.70 -8.03
C GLN A 276 9.87 43.09 -7.62
N SER A 277 8.85 42.53 -8.27
CA SER A 277 7.43 42.86 -8.05
C SER A 277 6.79 42.13 -6.87
N ASP A 278 7.35 41.02 -6.43
CA ASP A 278 6.68 40.11 -5.49
C ASP A 278 7.05 40.36 -4.02
N ALA A 279 8.16 41.06 -3.79
CA ALA A 279 8.81 41.34 -2.50
C ALA A 279 7.89 41.79 -1.34
N ARG A 280 6.80 42.51 -1.64
CA ARG A 280 5.91 43.11 -0.63
C ARG A 280 4.61 42.35 -0.40
N ARG A 281 4.37 41.24 -1.12
CA ARG A 281 3.10 40.49 -1.11
C ARG A 281 3.21 39.07 -0.53
N PHE A 282 4.37 38.67 -0.02
CA PHE A 282 4.62 37.30 0.42
C PHE A 282 3.90 36.95 1.72
N ASP A 283 2.89 36.09 1.63
CA ASP A 283 2.28 35.40 2.78
C ASP A 283 3.01 34.05 3.00
N PRO A 284 3.56 33.78 4.20
CA PRO A 284 4.14 32.48 4.54
C PRO A 284 3.25 31.26 4.20
N GLN A 285 1.92 31.40 4.27
CA GLN A 285 0.96 30.32 4.00
C GLN A 285 0.98 29.85 2.55
N ASP A 286 1.44 30.68 1.61
CA ASP A 286 1.50 30.34 0.19
C ASP A 286 2.57 29.29 -0.13
N HIS A 287 3.54 29.10 0.78
CA HIS A 287 4.74 28.31 0.51
C HIS A 287 4.88 27.08 1.41
N ALA A 288 4.44 27.16 2.66
CA ALA A 288 4.31 25.98 3.53
C ALA A 288 3.01 26.05 4.32
N GLY A 289 2.34 24.91 4.46
CA GLY A 289 0.99 24.83 5.00
C GLY A 289 0.09 23.95 4.14
N LEU A 290 -1.21 24.01 4.43
CA LEU A 290 -2.20 23.18 3.75
C LEU A 290 -2.37 23.56 2.28
N SER A 291 -2.39 24.86 2.00
CA SER A 291 -2.55 25.40 0.65
C SER A 291 -1.39 24.95 -0.25
N ALA A 292 -0.17 25.08 0.25
CA ALA A 292 1.05 24.66 -0.43
C ALA A 292 1.28 23.13 -0.45
N LYS A 293 0.56 22.36 0.38
CA LYS A 293 0.74 20.90 0.57
C LYS A 293 2.20 20.51 0.88
N ARG A 294 2.90 21.35 1.66
CA ARG A 294 4.28 21.17 2.08
C ARG A 294 4.42 21.54 3.56
N LEU A 295 5.28 20.83 4.29
CA LEU A 295 5.60 21.15 5.69
C LEU A 295 6.80 22.07 5.83
N TYR A 296 7.43 22.48 4.73
CA TYR A 296 8.69 23.20 4.75
C TYR A 296 8.85 24.06 3.49
N ALA A 297 9.51 25.21 3.61
CA ALA A 297 9.93 26.05 2.50
C ALA A 297 11.21 26.87 2.81
N VAL A 298 11.94 27.23 1.75
CA VAL A 298 13.04 28.20 1.75
C VAL A 298 12.77 29.30 0.74
N LEU A 299 12.84 30.55 1.19
CA LEU A 299 12.68 31.73 0.34
C LEU A 299 13.89 32.65 0.42
N ALA A 300 14.11 33.40 -0.65
CA ALA A 300 15.01 34.56 -0.62
C ALA A 300 14.20 35.80 -0.24
N VAL A 301 14.40 36.36 0.96
CA VAL A 301 13.72 37.56 1.43
C VAL A 301 14.70 38.72 1.45
N TRP A 302 14.25 39.95 1.19
CA TRP A 302 15.10 41.13 1.32
C TRP A 302 15.72 41.21 2.71
N ASP A 303 17.00 41.60 2.77
CA ASP A 303 17.75 41.63 4.03
C ASP A 303 17.02 42.42 5.14
N ALA A 304 16.50 43.59 4.79
CA ALA A 304 15.75 44.46 5.71
C ALA A 304 14.45 43.83 6.25
N ASP A 305 13.84 42.90 5.51
CA ASP A 305 12.54 42.31 5.83
C ASP A 305 12.67 40.89 6.41
N ALA A 306 13.85 40.27 6.36
CA ALA A 306 14.04 38.86 6.64
C ALA A 306 13.67 38.46 8.09
N GLU A 307 14.06 39.28 9.07
CA GLU A 307 13.74 39.04 10.49
C GLU A 307 12.24 39.23 10.77
N GLN A 308 11.63 40.26 10.18
CA GLN A 308 10.18 40.49 10.29
C GLN A 308 9.38 39.35 9.64
N TYR A 309 9.85 38.84 8.50
CA TYR A 309 9.24 37.72 7.82
C TYR A 309 9.30 36.45 8.67
N ALA A 310 10.46 36.13 9.25
CA ALA A 310 10.62 35.00 10.17
C ALA A 310 9.70 35.12 11.40
N SER A 311 9.63 36.32 12.01
CA SER A 311 8.68 36.57 13.10
C SER A 311 7.22 36.40 12.68
N THR A 312 6.87 36.75 11.44
CA THR A 312 5.50 36.60 10.92
C THR A 312 5.14 35.13 10.76
N VAL A 313 6.06 34.31 10.24
CA VAL A 313 5.90 32.84 10.16
C VAL A 313 5.54 32.26 11.52
N GLU A 314 6.28 32.64 12.56
CA GLU A 314 6.13 32.07 13.91
C GLU A 314 4.82 32.48 14.61
N THR A 315 4.30 33.65 14.25
CA THR A 315 3.09 34.23 14.86
C THR A 315 1.82 33.98 14.04
N THR A 316 1.90 33.29 12.90
CA THR A 316 0.72 33.07 12.04
C THR A 316 -0.26 32.05 12.64
N ASP A 317 -1.41 32.54 13.12
CA ASP A 317 -2.49 31.76 13.75
C ASP A 317 -2.93 30.51 12.99
N ALA A 318 -2.93 30.55 11.66
CA ALA A 318 -3.40 29.43 10.82
C ALA A 318 -2.57 28.16 11.03
N TYR A 319 -1.30 28.28 11.41
CA TYR A 319 -0.46 27.14 11.78
C TYR A 319 -0.84 26.59 13.17
N TRP A 320 -1.03 27.47 14.15
CA TRP A 320 -1.36 27.14 15.53
C TRP A 320 -2.72 26.46 15.70
N LYS A 321 -3.72 26.84 14.88
CA LYS A 321 -5.07 26.23 14.89
C LYS A 321 -5.09 24.74 14.59
N LYS A 322 -4.01 24.16 14.05
CA LYS A 322 -3.93 22.75 13.63
C LYS A 322 -2.80 21.99 14.32
N THR A 323 -2.49 22.36 15.57
CA THR A 323 -1.44 21.77 16.45
C THR A 323 -0.02 21.70 15.88
N ARG A 324 0.24 22.37 14.74
CA ARG A 324 1.57 22.46 14.13
C ARG A 324 2.25 23.74 14.59
N ARG A 325 3.45 23.59 15.13
CA ARG A 325 4.27 24.73 15.55
C ARG A 325 5.27 25.07 14.44
N PRO A 326 5.31 26.32 13.96
CA PRO A 326 6.35 26.75 13.02
C PRO A 326 7.71 26.88 13.73
N PHE A 327 8.77 26.52 13.01
CA PHE A 327 10.17 26.78 13.33
C PHE A 327 10.79 27.51 12.16
N SER A 328 11.53 28.58 12.42
CA SER A 328 12.17 29.37 11.37
C SER A 328 13.68 29.48 11.55
N ALA A 329 14.38 29.75 10.45
CA ALA A 329 15.80 30.05 10.42
C ALA A 329 16.07 31.13 9.37
N VAL A 330 16.99 32.04 9.70
CA VAL A 330 17.43 33.10 8.79
C VAL A 330 18.93 32.93 8.52
N GLY A 331 19.29 32.79 7.25
CA GLY A 331 20.65 32.60 6.78
C GLY A 331 21.48 33.87 6.79
N PRO A 332 22.77 33.80 6.40
CA PRO A 332 23.60 34.99 6.23
C PRO A 332 23.15 35.86 5.04
N ILE A 333 23.65 37.09 4.98
CA ILE A 333 23.44 38.01 3.86
C ILE A 333 24.07 37.45 2.59
N ASP A 334 23.28 37.40 1.53
CA ASP A 334 23.69 37.04 0.17
C ASP A 334 23.41 38.21 -0.78
N ARG A 335 24.06 38.21 -1.95
CA ARG A 335 23.97 39.28 -2.94
C ARG A 335 23.62 38.71 -4.29
N ARG A 336 22.59 39.28 -4.92
CA ARG A 336 22.23 38.98 -6.31
C ARG A 336 22.43 40.21 -7.17
N SER A 337 23.17 40.05 -8.26
CA SER A 337 23.30 41.07 -9.29
C SER A 337 22.34 40.77 -10.42
N ILE A 338 21.48 41.72 -10.75
CA ILE A 338 20.66 41.70 -11.96
C ILE A 338 21.43 42.48 -13.03
N PRO A 339 21.73 41.87 -14.19
CA PRO A 339 22.39 42.57 -15.28
C PRO A 339 21.49 43.69 -15.84
N ALA A 340 22.11 44.66 -16.50
CA ALA A 340 21.36 45.69 -17.20
C ALA A 340 20.53 45.04 -18.32
N GLU A 341 19.26 45.42 -18.44
CA GLU A 341 18.49 45.09 -19.64
C GLU A 341 18.79 46.14 -20.70
N THR A 342 19.26 45.68 -21.85
CA THR A 342 19.53 46.52 -23.01
C THR A 342 18.77 46.00 -24.22
N TYR A 343 18.36 46.91 -25.08
CA TYR A 343 17.88 46.57 -26.41
C TYR A 343 18.59 47.43 -27.44
N MET A 344 18.70 46.91 -28.65
CA MET A 344 19.29 47.65 -29.75
C MET A 344 18.22 48.53 -30.40
N LYS A 345 18.50 49.82 -30.54
CA LYS A 345 17.68 50.79 -31.28
C LYS A 345 18.53 51.43 -32.37
N ARG A 346 17.91 51.85 -33.48
CA ARG A 346 18.61 52.72 -34.44
C ARG A 346 18.58 54.17 -33.98
N ASN A 347 19.74 54.80 -33.99
CA ASN A 347 19.90 56.23 -33.68
C ASN A 347 19.58 57.11 -34.91
N ASP A 348 19.65 58.42 -34.72
CA ASP A 348 19.36 59.41 -35.77
C ASP A 348 20.35 59.38 -36.95
N LYS A 349 21.48 58.68 -36.81
CA LYS A 349 22.48 58.41 -37.85
C LYS A 349 22.29 57.04 -38.52
N ASN A 350 21.19 56.35 -38.23
CA ASN A 350 20.84 55.02 -38.73
C ASN A 350 21.81 53.90 -38.28
N GLU A 351 22.57 54.14 -37.21
CA GLU A 351 23.48 53.17 -36.59
C GLU A 351 22.76 52.44 -35.44
N MET A 352 23.12 51.19 -35.17
CA MET A 352 22.57 50.44 -34.05
C MET A 352 23.25 50.90 -32.74
N GLU A 353 22.49 51.49 -31.84
CA GLU A 353 22.91 51.86 -30.49
C GLU A 353 22.26 50.96 -29.44
N GLU A 354 23.03 50.61 -28.41
CA GLU A 354 22.54 49.87 -27.26
C GLU A 354 21.87 50.84 -26.28
N VAL A 355 20.57 50.69 -26.09
CA VAL A 355 19.79 51.51 -25.16
C VAL A 355 19.54 50.70 -23.89
N VAL A 356 20.04 51.22 -22.76
CA VAL A 356 19.83 50.64 -21.43
C VAL A 356 18.39 50.93 -20.98
N VAL A 357 17.58 49.87 -20.88
CA VAL A 357 16.21 49.91 -20.32
C VAL A 357 16.26 50.02 -18.81
N SER A 358 17.15 49.23 -18.19
CA SER A 358 17.34 49.19 -16.74
C SER A 358 18.82 49.04 -16.41
N LYS A 359 19.28 49.77 -15.39
CA LYS A 359 20.68 49.68 -14.96
C LYS A 359 20.91 48.36 -14.24
N ALA A 360 22.11 47.80 -14.41
CA ALA A 360 22.57 46.71 -13.56
C ALA A 360 22.54 47.16 -12.11
N TRP A 361 22.04 46.32 -11.23
CA TRP A 361 21.93 46.64 -9.82
C TRP A 361 22.07 45.36 -8.98
N THR A 362 22.66 45.52 -7.80
CA THR A 362 22.88 44.45 -6.84
C THR A 362 22.02 44.70 -5.63
N PHE A 363 21.36 43.66 -5.13
CA PHE A 363 20.59 43.75 -3.89
C PHE A 363 20.98 42.66 -2.90
N GLN A 364 20.79 42.99 -1.63
CA GLN A 364 21.03 42.11 -0.50
C GLN A 364 19.74 41.37 -0.15
N PHE A 365 19.87 40.07 0.00
CA PHE A 365 18.78 39.21 0.43
C PHE A 365 19.32 38.19 1.44
N ARG A 366 18.44 37.62 2.25
CA ARG A 366 18.74 36.50 3.15
C ARG A 366 17.83 35.35 2.81
N ARG A 367 18.30 34.12 3.03
CA ARG A 367 17.45 32.93 2.94
C ARG A 367 16.65 32.83 4.23
N VAL A 368 15.33 32.76 4.14
CA VAL A 368 14.45 32.44 5.27
C VAL A 368 13.84 31.07 5.02
N ALA A 369 14.12 30.15 5.93
CA ALA A 369 13.58 28.79 5.89
C ALA A 369 12.64 28.59 7.07
N TRP A 370 11.57 27.82 6.88
CA TRP A 370 10.73 27.40 8.00
C TRP A 370 10.04 26.08 7.77
N ALA A 371 9.86 25.34 8.85
CA ALA A 371 9.16 24.07 8.87
C ALA A 371 7.99 24.10 9.86
N LEU A 372 6.94 23.33 9.55
CA LEU A 372 5.82 23.07 10.43
C LEU A 372 6.08 21.75 11.15
N ALA A 373 6.40 21.83 12.45
CA ALA A 373 6.59 20.66 13.27
C ALA A 373 5.27 19.91 13.45
N GLU A 374 5.28 18.61 13.19
CA GLU A 374 4.17 17.73 13.52
C GLU A 374 4.06 17.58 15.05
N SER A 375 2.84 17.37 15.56
CA SER A 375 2.65 17.03 16.97
C SER A 375 3.36 15.72 17.26
N TYR A 376 4.31 15.73 18.19
CA TYR A 376 5.06 14.54 18.58
C TYR A 376 4.15 13.65 19.43
N THR A 377 3.61 12.57 18.84
CA THR A 377 2.68 11.68 19.53
C THR A 377 3.40 10.53 20.25
N GLU A 378 2.71 9.87 21.19
CA GLU A 378 3.21 8.68 21.90
C GLU A 378 3.57 7.51 20.94
N THR A 379 3.17 7.61 19.69
CA THR A 379 3.38 6.61 18.65
C THR A 379 4.79 6.63 18.06
N TYR A 380 5.40 7.81 17.87
CA TYR A 380 6.73 7.91 17.22
C TYR A 380 7.84 7.18 18.01
N PRO A 381 7.94 7.31 19.35
CA PRO A 381 8.90 6.55 20.13
C PRO A 381 8.72 5.04 19.97
N LEU A 382 7.47 4.55 19.91
CA LEU A 382 7.17 3.13 19.75
C LEU A 382 7.60 2.61 18.38
N TRP A 383 7.35 3.36 17.31
CA TRP A 383 7.80 3.00 15.97
C TRP A 383 9.32 2.95 15.84
N ARG A 384 10.01 3.89 16.47
CA ARG A 384 11.48 3.91 16.51
C ARG A 384 12.02 2.66 17.22
N ALA A 385 11.43 2.31 18.35
CA ALA A 385 11.93 1.21 19.19
C ALA A 385 11.55 -0.19 18.67
N PHE A 386 10.37 -0.35 18.07
CA PHE A 386 9.81 -1.68 17.77
C PHE A 386 9.49 -1.93 16.29
N SER A 387 9.85 -1.01 15.39
CA SER A 387 9.46 -1.01 13.97
C SER A 387 7.97 -0.73 13.75
N ARG A 388 7.70 0.22 12.86
CA ARG A 388 6.35 0.60 12.43
C ARG A 388 5.56 -0.59 11.89
N THR A 389 6.18 -1.43 11.05
CA THR A 389 5.52 -2.60 10.44
C THR A 389 5.03 -3.59 11.48
N SER A 390 5.79 -3.80 12.57
CA SER A 390 5.41 -4.76 13.62
C SER A 390 4.20 -4.31 14.45
N LEU A 391 4.02 -2.98 14.55
CA LEU A 391 2.95 -2.36 15.32
C LEU A 391 1.72 -2.11 14.46
N GLU A 392 1.85 -1.89 13.15
CA GLU A 392 0.73 -1.61 12.25
C GLU A 392 0.19 -2.84 11.51
N ARG A 393 0.88 -4.00 11.59
CA ARG A 393 0.44 -5.23 10.93
C ARG A 393 0.57 -6.43 11.86
N TYR A 394 -0.40 -7.34 11.75
CA TYR A 394 -0.21 -8.71 12.21
C TYR A 394 0.68 -9.42 11.18
N LEU A 395 1.80 -9.98 11.67
CA LEU A 395 2.69 -10.82 10.87
C LEU A 395 2.23 -12.28 10.91
#